data_AF-A0AAJ4XAH6-F1
#
_entry.id   AF-A0AAJ4XAH6-F1
#
_cell.length_a   1.000
_cell.length_b   1.000
_cell.length_c   1.000
_cell.angle_alpha   90.00
_cell.angle_beta   90.00
_cell.angle_gamma   90.00
#
_symmetry.space_group_name_H-M   'P 1'
#
loop_
_entity.id
_entity.type
_entity.pdbx_description
1 polymer ?
#
loop_
_entity_poly.entity_id
_entity_poly.type
_entity_poly.pdbx_seq_one_letter_code
_entity_poly.pdbx_strand_id
1 'polypeptide(L)'
;MRDIFLNNELWGLTMLGAFQRAYCYKPTTKTLEKRKSEFKSALRLHIDTKILPEYKSEVLESKHIENIVEVLEFSKKYADIFSRGSLNFGISQKLLNLYLKYQWVVGNIERPPHFPVDRIIQERLNIKDIQPWTQFDLTDGKYYYVIAYAKQVLKDKKIPKIELPEAAFESLADLELHLFNRR
;
A
#
# COMPACT_ATOMS: atom_id res chain seq x y z
N MET A 1 15.83 1.43 21.26
CA MET A 1 15.62 2.86 20.95
C MET A 1 15.75 3.16 19.46
N ARG A 2 16.83 2.75 18.79
CA ARG A 2 17.03 2.94 17.33
C ARG A 2 15.89 2.34 16.48
N ASP A 3 15.52 1.09 16.72
CA ASP A 3 14.48 0.42 15.91
C ASP A 3 13.07 0.99 16.17
N ILE A 4 12.81 1.44 17.40
CA ILE A 4 11.56 2.12 17.75
C ILE A 4 11.47 3.43 16.97
N PHE A 5 12.53 4.23 16.97
CA PHE A 5 12.61 5.46 16.20
C PHE A 5 12.41 5.20 14.69
N LEU A 6 13.16 4.26 14.12
CA LEU A 6 13.05 3.92 12.70
C LEU A 6 11.62 3.48 12.34
N ASN A 7 11.02 2.56 13.10
CA ASN A 7 9.65 2.12 12.82
C ASN A 7 8.62 3.26 12.96
N ASN A 8 8.86 4.25 13.84
CA ASN A 8 8.03 5.44 13.91
C ASN A 8 8.13 6.28 12.63
N GLU A 9 9.34 6.47 12.09
CA GLU A 9 9.56 7.19 10.83
C GLU A 9 8.90 6.47 9.64
N LEU A 10 9.09 5.15 9.53
CA LEU A 10 8.48 4.34 8.47
C LEU A 10 6.94 4.40 8.53
N TRP A 11 6.38 4.36 9.74
CA TRP A 11 4.93 4.53 9.93
C TRP A 11 4.47 5.93 9.57
N GLY A 12 5.20 6.98 9.97
CA GLY A 12 4.91 8.36 9.60
C GLY A 12 4.87 8.55 8.09
N LEU A 13 5.87 8.05 7.37
CA LEU A 13 5.93 8.05 5.90
C LEU A 13 4.76 7.28 5.28
N THR A 14 4.39 6.13 5.86
CA THR A 14 3.22 5.35 5.42
C THR A 14 1.95 6.17 5.54
N MET A 15 1.72 6.83 6.68
CA MET A 15 0.54 7.65 6.92
C MET A 15 0.48 8.84 5.95
N LEU A 16 1.60 9.50 5.69
CA LEU A 16 1.67 10.60 4.72
C LEU A 16 1.29 10.10 3.31
N GLY A 17 1.94 9.02 2.85
CA GLY A 17 1.72 8.47 1.52
C GLY A 17 0.31 7.93 1.29
N ALA A 18 -0.30 7.30 2.31
CA ALA A 18 -1.62 6.70 2.19
C ALA A 18 -2.77 7.71 2.36
N PHE A 19 -2.62 8.75 3.18
CA PHE A 19 -3.75 9.62 3.54
C PHE A 19 -3.73 11.00 2.89
N GLN A 20 -2.57 11.54 2.50
CA GLN A 20 -2.47 12.94 2.04
C GLN A 20 -3.39 13.28 0.87
N ARG A 21 -3.63 12.32 -0.05
CA ARG A 21 -4.48 12.49 -1.23
C ARG A 21 -5.76 11.64 -1.19
N ALA A 22 -6.04 10.98 -0.07
CA ALA A 22 -7.18 10.08 0.06
C ALA A 22 -8.50 10.82 0.33
N TYR A 23 -8.43 11.98 1.01
CA TYR A 23 -9.60 12.78 1.41
C TYR A 23 -10.72 11.95 2.07
N CYS A 24 -10.34 10.89 2.80
CA CYS A 24 -11.28 9.91 3.35
C CYS A 24 -11.86 10.29 4.71
N TYR A 25 -11.24 11.26 5.40
CA TYR A 25 -11.70 11.73 6.70
C TYR A 25 -12.85 12.71 6.57
N LYS A 26 -13.73 12.71 7.57
CA LYS A 26 -14.74 13.77 7.76
C LYS A 26 -14.07 15.12 8.06
N PRO A 27 -14.77 16.25 7.85
CA PRO A 27 -14.30 17.57 8.25
C PRO A 27 -13.82 17.59 9.70
N THR A 28 -12.63 18.13 9.92
CA THR A 28 -11.93 18.05 11.19
C THR A 28 -12.60 18.87 12.30
N THR A 29 -12.78 18.24 13.46
CA THR A 29 -12.99 18.89 14.76
C THR A 29 -11.88 18.47 15.72
N LYS A 30 -11.69 19.18 16.85
CA LYS A 30 -10.66 18.81 17.86
C LYS A 30 -10.83 17.36 18.35
N THR A 31 -12.07 16.93 18.59
CA THR A 31 -12.39 15.55 19.01
C THR A 31 -12.02 14.53 17.92
N LEU A 32 -12.26 14.85 16.65
CA LEU A 32 -11.89 13.99 15.53
C LEU A 32 -10.37 13.86 15.35
N GLU A 33 -9.57 14.90 15.62
CA GLU A 33 -8.11 14.77 15.53
C GLU A 33 -7.54 13.80 16.57
N LYS A 34 -8.04 13.83 17.81
CA LYS A 34 -7.68 12.84 18.82
C LYS A 34 -8.04 11.43 18.34
N ARG A 35 -9.25 11.26 17.80
CA ARG A 35 -9.72 9.97 17.31
C ARG A 35 -8.93 9.45 16.10
N LYS A 36 -8.49 10.34 15.20
CA LYS A 36 -7.58 9.99 14.09
C LYS A 36 -6.23 9.51 14.62
N SER A 37 -5.70 10.14 15.67
CA SER A 37 -4.45 9.71 16.31
C SER A 37 -4.59 8.32 16.96
N GLU A 38 -5.70 8.08 17.65
CA GLU A 38 -6.05 6.77 18.21
C GLU A 38 -6.15 5.71 17.10
N PHE A 39 -6.85 6.00 16.01
CA PHE A 39 -6.95 5.11 14.85
C PHE A 39 -5.57 4.74 14.30
N LYS A 40 -4.69 5.73 14.05
CA LYS A 40 -3.35 5.49 13.50
C LYS A 40 -2.52 4.60 14.43
N SER A 41 -2.56 4.87 15.73
CA SER A 41 -1.82 4.07 16.73
C SER A 41 -2.37 2.65 16.83
N ALA A 42 -3.69 2.49 16.88
CA ALA A 42 -4.35 1.19 16.98
C ALA A 42 -4.18 0.35 15.72
N LEU A 43 -4.26 0.97 14.54
CA LEU A 43 -4.04 0.30 13.26
C LEU A 43 -2.58 -0.18 13.15
N ARG A 44 -1.61 0.65 13.55
CA ARG A 44 -0.21 0.22 13.58
C ARG A 44 -0.03 -0.98 14.48
N LEU A 45 -0.51 -0.90 15.72
CA LEU A 45 -0.41 -2.01 16.68
C LEU A 45 -1.03 -3.28 16.11
N HIS A 46 -2.18 -3.17 15.45
CA HIS A 46 -2.84 -4.29 14.80
C HIS A 46 -1.99 -4.89 13.66
N ILE A 47 -1.48 -4.06 12.76
CA ILE A 47 -0.60 -4.52 11.67
C ILE A 47 0.66 -5.18 12.24
N ASP A 48 1.36 -4.53 13.17
CA ASP A 48 2.63 -5.01 13.73
C ASP A 48 2.47 -6.34 14.50
N THR A 49 1.30 -6.59 15.10
CA THR A 49 1.07 -7.79 15.93
C THR A 49 0.32 -8.91 15.23
N LYS A 50 -0.43 -8.62 14.17
CA LYS A 50 -1.29 -9.61 13.48
C LYS A 50 -0.88 -9.87 12.04
N ILE A 51 -0.55 -8.82 11.29
CA ILE A 51 -0.34 -8.91 9.84
C ILE A 51 1.15 -9.03 9.50
N LEU A 52 1.98 -8.12 10.01
CA LEU A 52 3.41 -8.05 9.69
C LEU A 52 4.18 -9.34 10.00
N PRO A 53 3.91 -10.09 11.09
CA PRO A 53 4.60 -11.36 11.37
C PRO A 53 4.44 -12.40 10.26
N GLU A 54 3.34 -12.38 9.51
CA GLU A 54 3.11 -13.33 8.41
C GLU A 54 4.08 -13.12 7.24
N TYR A 55 4.61 -11.90 7.07
CA TYR A 55 5.56 -11.56 6.01
C TYR A 55 7.01 -11.87 6.39
N LYS A 56 7.26 -12.51 7.54
CA LYS A 56 8.59 -13.07 7.87
C LYS A 56 8.97 -14.26 6.97
N SER A 57 8.01 -14.79 6.23
CA SER A 57 8.19 -15.75 5.14
C SER A 57 7.44 -15.26 3.90
N GLU A 58 7.64 -15.94 2.76
CA GLU A 58 6.89 -15.64 1.54
C GLU A 58 5.37 -15.76 1.77
N VAL A 59 4.62 -14.73 1.37
CA VAL A 59 3.16 -14.66 1.52
C VAL A 59 2.51 -14.79 0.14
N LEU A 60 1.58 -15.73 0.03
CA LEU A 60 0.78 -15.92 -1.18
C LEU A 60 -0.12 -14.70 -1.44
N GLU A 61 -0.36 -14.43 -2.71
CA GLU A 61 -1.19 -13.30 -3.15
C GLU A 61 -2.61 -13.33 -2.57
N SER A 62 -3.26 -14.50 -2.51
CA SER A 62 -4.59 -14.64 -1.90
C SER A 62 -4.59 -14.17 -0.44
N LYS A 63 -3.61 -14.63 0.34
CA LYS A 63 -3.45 -14.24 1.74
C LYS A 63 -3.09 -12.76 1.88
N HIS A 64 -2.30 -12.21 0.96
CA HIS A 64 -2.03 -10.78 0.93
C HIS A 64 -3.28 -9.94 0.70
N ILE A 65 -4.18 -10.37 -0.19
CA ILE A 65 -5.49 -9.73 -0.38
C ILE A 65 -6.31 -9.79 0.91
N GLU A 66 -6.36 -10.93 1.59
CA GLU A 66 -7.04 -11.07 2.89
C GLU A 66 -6.49 -10.06 3.92
N ASN A 67 -5.18 -9.88 3.97
CA ASN A 67 -4.53 -8.91 4.86
C ASN A 67 -4.88 -7.45 4.51
N ILE A 68 -5.06 -7.12 3.23
CA ILE A 68 -5.58 -5.81 2.81
C ILE A 68 -7.03 -5.62 3.27
N VAL A 69 -7.86 -6.65 3.12
CA VAL A 69 -9.25 -6.65 3.59
C VAL A 69 -9.30 -6.51 5.10
N GLU A 70 -8.41 -7.14 5.86
CA GLU A 70 -8.33 -6.99 7.31
C GLU A 70 -8.05 -5.53 7.73
N VAL A 71 -7.16 -4.82 7.03
CA VAL A 71 -6.93 -3.37 7.24
C VAL A 71 -8.21 -2.56 6.98
N LEU A 72 -8.96 -2.90 5.93
CA LEU A 72 -10.24 -2.27 5.64
C LEU A 72 -11.25 -2.53 6.78
N GLU A 73 -11.46 -3.78 7.16
CA GLU A 73 -12.40 -4.18 8.21
C GLU A 73 -12.03 -3.56 9.56
N PHE A 74 -10.74 -3.50 9.89
CA PHE A 74 -10.26 -2.82 11.10
C PHE A 74 -10.69 -1.35 11.13
N SER A 75 -10.64 -0.66 9.98
CA SER A 75 -11.01 0.75 9.91
C SER A 75 -12.49 1.02 10.20
N LYS A 76 -13.38 0.03 10.04
CA LYS A 76 -14.81 0.16 10.38
C LYS A 76 -15.05 0.42 11.86
N LYS A 77 -14.13 0.00 12.75
CA LYS A 77 -14.16 0.32 14.20
C LYS A 77 -14.04 1.82 14.49
N TYR A 78 -13.61 2.59 13.49
CA TYR A 78 -13.44 4.04 13.52
C TYR A 78 -14.35 4.72 12.48
N ALA A 79 -15.52 4.14 12.19
CA ALA A 79 -16.46 4.68 11.20
C ALA A 79 -16.85 6.15 11.45
N ASP A 80 -16.76 6.60 12.70
CA ASP A 80 -17.05 7.96 13.10
C ASP A 80 -16.11 9.00 12.46
N ILE A 81 -14.86 8.63 12.11
CA ILE A 81 -13.89 9.57 11.50
C ILE A 81 -13.89 9.56 9.97
N PHE A 82 -14.46 8.54 9.33
CA PHE A 82 -14.41 8.37 7.87
C PHE A 82 -15.70 8.79 7.18
N SER A 83 -15.59 9.53 6.07
CA SER A 83 -16.75 10.03 5.32
C SER A 83 -17.62 8.90 4.74
N ARG A 84 -17.05 7.71 4.54
CA ARG A 84 -17.74 6.51 4.05
C ARG A 84 -17.89 5.43 5.12
N GLY A 85 -17.67 5.75 6.40
CA GLY A 85 -17.70 4.79 7.49
C GLY A 85 -16.49 3.83 7.55
N SER A 86 -15.60 3.84 6.57
CA SER A 86 -14.35 3.08 6.58
C SER A 86 -13.37 3.63 5.55
N LEU A 87 -12.17 3.05 5.53
CA LEU A 87 -11.34 3.05 4.33
C LEU A 87 -12.02 2.23 3.22
N ASN A 88 -11.68 2.52 1.98
CA ASN A 88 -11.97 1.60 0.87
C ASN A 88 -10.75 0.73 0.57
N PHE A 89 -10.94 -0.25 -0.31
CA PHE A 89 -9.91 -1.21 -0.68
C PHE A 89 -8.66 -0.51 -1.21
N GLY A 90 -8.85 0.49 -2.06
CA GLY A 90 -7.77 1.33 -2.59
C GLY A 90 -6.89 1.99 -1.54
N ILE A 91 -7.48 2.54 -0.49
CA ILE A 91 -6.74 3.16 0.61
C ILE A 91 -6.05 2.11 1.48
N SER A 92 -6.74 1.01 1.78
CA SER A 92 -6.18 -0.10 2.55
C SER A 92 -4.97 -0.73 1.86
N GLN A 93 -5.04 -1.02 0.55
CA GLN A 93 -3.90 -1.60 -0.18
C GLN A 93 -2.72 -0.63 -0.21
N LYS A 94 -2.97 0.67 -0.40
CA LYS A 94 -1.88 1.66 -0.47
C LYS A 94 -1.14 1.72 0.86
N LEU A 95 -1.89 1.76 1.96
CA LEU A 95 -1.37 1.83 3.31
C LEU A 95 -0.54 0.59 3.63
N LEU A 96 -1.11 -0.60 3.46
CA LEU A 96 -0.43 -1.84 3.81
C LEU A 96 0.81 -2.05 2.94
N ASN A 97 0.69 -1.92 1.63
CA ASN A 97 1.79 -2.21 0.71
C ASN A 97 2.93 -1.20 0.85
N LEU A 98 2.63 0.05 1.22
CA LEU A 98 3.65 1.05 1.48
C LEU A 98 4.43 0.73 2.76
N TYR A 99 3.72 0.31 3.81
CA TYR A 99 4.36 -0.11 5.06
C TYR A 99 5.21 -1.38 4.87
N LEU A 100 4.67 -2.39 4.18
CA LEU A 100 5.39 -3.61 3.86
C LEU A 100 6.65 -3.32 3.02
N LYS A 101 6.56 -2.44 2.02
CA LYS A 101 7.74 -1.99 1.26
C LYS A 101 8.82 -1.45 2.19
N TYR A 102 8.47 -0.53 3.09
CA TYR A 102 9.45 0.05 4.00
C TYR A 102 10.08 -1.00 4.92
N GLN A 103 9.27 -1.91 5.46
CA GLN A 103 9.75 -2.99 6.31
C GLN A 103 10.68 -3.95 5.55
N TRP A 104 10.38 -4.25 4.28
CA TRP A 104 11.22 -5.06 3.42
C TRP A 104 12.55 -4.38 3.11
N VAL A 105 12.53 -3.09 2.73
CA VAL A 105 13.74 -2.31 2.40
C VAL A 105 14.72 -2.23 3.57
N VAL A 106 14.23 -2.22 4.82
CA VAL A 106 15.08 -2.23 6.02
C VAL A 106 15.43 -3.65 6.50
N GLY A 107 15.04 -4.68 5.76
CA GLY A 107 15.38 -6.09 6.04
C GLY A 107 14.55 -6.76 7.13
N ASN A 108 13.40 -6.20 7.51
CA ASN A 108 12.57 -6.74 8.58
C ASN A 108 11.63 -7.86 8.13
N ILE A 109 11.26 -7.91 6.85
CA ILE A 109 10.36 -8.93 6.30
C ILE A 109 10.87 -9.42 4.96
N GLU A 110 10.34 -10.56 4.52
CA GLU A 110 10.53 -11.04 3.16
C GLU A 110 9.82 -10.13 2.16
N ARG A 111 10.20 -10.33 0.89
CA ARG A 111 9.70 -9.57 -0.24
C ARG A 111 8.15 -9.61 -0.30
N PRO A 112 7.46 -8.46 -0.27
CA PRO A 112 6.00 -8.44 -0.34
C PRO A 112 5.51 -8.78 -1.75
N PRO A 113 4.36 -9.45 -1.89
CA PRO A 113 3.87 -9.90 -3.19
C PRO A 113 3.44 -8.74 -4.08
N HIS A 114 2.84 -7.68 -3.53
CA HIS A 114 2.40 -6.51 -4.28
C HIS A 114 3.08 -5.21 -3.82
N PHE A 115 3.18 -4.26 -4.75
CA PHE A 115 3.59 -2.89 -4.48
C PHE A 115 2.38 -1.99 -4.12
N PRO A 116 2.61 -0.78 -3.57
CA PRO A 116 1.53 0.16 -3.26
C PRO A 116 0.99 0.85 -4.52
N VAL A 117 -0.16 0.39 -5.05
CA VAL A 117 -0.79 0.96 -6.25
C VAL A 117 -1.24 2.38 -5.98
N ASP A 118 -0.76 3.34 -6.75
CA ASP A 118 -1.26 4.71 -6.80
C ASP A 118 -1.28 5.25 -8.23
N ARG A 119 -1.51 6.56 -8.36
CA ARG A 119 -1.46 7.25 -9.64
C ARG A 119 -0.06 7.23 -10.27
N ILE A 120 0.99 7.44 -9.48
CA ILE A 120 2.38 7.49 -9.96
C ILE A 120 2.78 6.14 -10.54
N ILE A 121 2.44 5.04 -9.86
CA ILE A 121 2.68 3.69 -10.36
C ILE A 121 1.97 3.46 -11.69
N GLN A 122 0.69 3.83 -11.81
CA GLN A 122 -0.05 3.65 -13.06
C GLN A 122 0.57 4.47 -14.21
N GLU A 123 0.97 5.71 -13.94
CA GLU A 123 1.69 6.57 -14.89
C GLU A 123 3.02 5.96 -15.32
N ARG A 124 3.81 5.45 -14.37
CA ARG A 124 5.12 4.85 -14.61
C ARG A 124 5.05 3.51 -15.33
N LEU A 125 3.96 2.76 -15.16
CA LEU A 125 3.63 1.57 -15.95
C LEU A 125 3.06 1.92 -17.35
N ASN A 126 2.85 3.20 -17.64
CA ASN A 126 2.25 3.68 -18.89
C ASN A 126 0.85 3.09 -19.15
N ILE A 127 0.06 2.94 -18.09
CA ILE A 127 -1.36 2.58 -18.19
C ILE A 127 -2.11 3.78 -18.77
N LYS A 128 -2.82 3.59 -19.88
CA LYS A 128 -3.51 4.68 -20.59
C LYS A 128 -4.69 5.25 -19.80
N ASP A 129 -5.51 4.38 -19.23
CA ASP A 129 -6.70 4.76 -18.47
C ASP A 129 -6.41 4.67 -16.97
N ILE A 130 -5.82 5.74 -16.43
CA ILE A 130 -5.43 5.82 -15.02
C ILE A 130 -6.68 5.90 -14.16
N GLN A 131 -6.86 4.89 -13.32
CA GLN A 131 -7.99 4.83 -12.41
C GLN A 131 -7.63 5.46 -11.06
N PRO A 132 -8.53 6.24 -10.43
CA PRO A 132 -8.28 6.81 -9.11
C PRO A 132 -8.22 5.69 -8.07
N TRP A 133 -7.02 5.36 -7.63
CA TRP A 133 -6.78 4.30 -6.65
C TRP A 133 -7.58 4.51 -5.36
N THR A 134 -7.85 5.76 -4.97
CA THR A 134 -8.70 6.12 -3.83
C THR A 134 -10.19 5.79 -4.02
N GLN A 135 -10.58 5.19 -5.14
CA GLN A 135 -11.94 4.72 -5.42
C GLN A 135 -12.00 3.23 -5.73
N PHE A 136 -10.89 2.51 -5.63
CA PHE A 136 -10.89 1.07 -5.87
C PHE A 136 -11.75 0.36 -4.84
N ASP A 137 -12.55 -0.57 -5.34
CA ASP A 137 -13.30 -1.53 -4.57
C ASP A 137 -12.71 -2.94 -4.74
N LEU A 138 -12.99 -3.84 -3.80
CA LEU A 138 -12.57 -5.24 -3.91
C LEU A 138 -13.15 -5.91 -5.17
N THR A 139 -14.35 -5.52 -5.58
CA THR A 139 -15.13 -6.19 -6.63
C THR A 139 -15.01 -5.58 -8.01
N ASP A 140 -14.42 -4.39 -8.14
CA ASP A 140 -14.40 -3.65 -9.41
C ASP A 140 -13.30 -4.08 -10.39
N GLY A 141 -12.41 -4.99 -9.97
CA GLY A 141 -11.32 -5.54 -10.77
C GLY A 141 -10.17 -4.56 -11.06
N LYS A 142 -10.26 -3.28 -10.67
CA LYS A 142 -9.29 -2.24 -11.06
C LYS A 142 -7.93 -2.47 -10.43
N TYR A 143 -7.92 -2.84 -9.15
CA TYR A 143 -6.67 -3.19 -8.47
C TYR A 143 -5.97 -4.38 -9.14
N TYR A 144 -6.73 -5.45 -9.38
CA TYR A 144 -6.22 -6.66 -10.03
C TYR A 144 -5.71 -6.39 -11.45
N TYR A 145 -6.37 -5.51 -12.20
CA TYR A 145 -5.90 -5.07 -13.51
C TYR A 145 -4.49 -4.45 -13.43
N VAL A 146 -4.25 -3.53 -12.48
CA VAL A 146 -2.93 -2.90 -12.32
C VAL A 146 -1.86 -3.93 -11.95
N ILE A 147 -2.18 -4.85 -11.03
CA ILE A 147 -1.26 -5.92 -10.61
C ILE A 147 -0.95 -6.87 -11.79
N ALA A 148 -1.97 -7.34 -12.51
CA ALA A 148 -1.80 -8.22 -13.66
C ALA A 148 -1.00 -7.55 -14.78
N TYR A 149 -1.28 -6.27 -15.06
CA TYR A 149 -0.54 -5.48 -16.04
C TYR A 149 0.95 -5.36 -15.65
N ALA A 150 1.24 -5.08 -14.38
CA ALA A 150 2.63 -5.00 -13.91
C ALA A 150 3.36 -6.35 -13.97
N LYS A 151 2.67 -7.47 -13.68
CA LYS A 151 3.23 -8.81 -13.89
C LYS A 151 3.55 -9.09 -15.35
N GLN A 152 2.72 -8.60 -16.28
CA GLN A 152 2.99 -8.69 -17.71
C GLN A 152 4.21 -7.86 -18.11
N VAL A 153 4.36 -6.65 -17.57
CA VAL A 153 5.56 -5.80 -17.75
C VAL A 153 6.83 -6.52 -17.28
N LEU A 154 6.79 -7.21 -16.14
CA LEU A 154 7.90 -8.03 -15.64
C LEU A 154 8.25 -9.15 -16.61
N LYS A 155 7.24 -9.93 -17.04
CA LYS A 155 7.40 -11.06 -17.95
C LYS A 155 7.98 -10.62 -19.30
N ASP A 156 7.50 -9.50 -19.83
CA ASP A 156 7.93 -8.98 -21.12
C ASP A 156 9.22 -8.15 -21.05
N LYS A 157 9.71 -7.87 -19.83
CA LYS A 157 10.86 -6.98 -19.54
C LYS A 157 10.79 -5.63 -20.25
N LYS A 158 9.58 -5.09 -20.43
CA LYS A 158 9.36 -3.84 -21.14
C LYS A 158 8.18 -3.08 -20.56
N ILE A 159 8.37 -1.78 -20.43
CA ILE A 159 7.26 -0.84 -20.27
C ILE A 159 7.03 -0.24 -21.66
N PRO A 160 5.79 0.01 -22.12
CA PRO A 160 5.59 0.59 -23.43
C PRO A 160 6.41 1.87 -23.58
N LYS A 161 7.27 1.91 -24.61
CA LYS A 161 8.23 2.99 -24.94
C LYS A 161 9.50 3.08 -24.07
N ILE A 162 9.76 2.11 -23.18
CA ILE A 162 10.95 2.08 -22.32
C ILE A 162 11.43 0.62 -22.17
N GLU A 163 12.62 0.31 -22.67
CA GLU A 163 13.28 -0.97 -22.40
C GLU A 163 13.81 -1.00 -20.95
N LEU A 164 13.53 -2.09 -20.24
CA LEU A 164 14.07 -2.31 -18.90
C LEU A 164 15.44 -3.03 -19.02
N PRO A 165 16.39 -2.80 -18.09
CA PRO A 165 17.68 -3.48 -18.11
C PRO A 165 17.53 -5.01 -18.12
N GLU A 166 18.44 -5.71 -18.80
CA GLU A 166 18.39 -7.17 -19.00
C GLU A 166 18.44 -7.97 -17.68
N ALA A 167 19.16 -7.44 -16.68
CA ALA A 167 19.07 -7.78 -15.27
C ALA A 167 17.75 -7.27 -14.68
N ALA A 168 16.64 -7.82 -15.18
CA ALA A 168 15.31 -7.32 -14.86
C ALA A 168 14.81 -7.84 -13.51
N PHE A 169 14.05 -6.99 -12.84
CA PHE A 169 13.34 -7.18 -11.57
C PHE A 169 12.72 -8.57 -11.44
N GLU A 170 12.92 -9.21 -10.29
CA GLU A 170 12.38 -10.55 -10.02
C GLU A 170 10.94 -10.49 -9.48
N SER A 171 10.48 -9.31 -9.08
CA SER A 171 9.18 -9.15 -8.43
C SER A 171 8.56 -7.77 -8.64
N LEU A 172 7.29 -7.66 -8.27
CA LEU A 172 6.57 -6.38 -8.25
C LEU A 172 7.23 -5.40 -7.28
N ALA A 173 7.70 -5.86 -6.12
CA ALA A 173 8.39 -5.01 -5.15
C ALA A 173 9.68 -4.40 -5.73
N ASP A 174 10.49 -5.20 -6.43
CA ASP A 174 11.71 -4.73 -7.10
C ASP A 174 11.40 -3.75 -8.23
N LEU A 175 10.37 -4.05 -9.04
CA LEU A 175 9.91 -3.17 -10.09
C LEU A 175 9.53 -1.79 -9.53
N GLU A 176 8.83 -1.74 -8.40
CA GLU A 176 8.43 -0.48 -7.79
C GLU A 176 9.63 0.40 -7.41
N LEU A 177 10.64 -0.16 -6.75
CA LEU A 177 11.84 0.58 -6.35
C LEU A 177 12.51 1.23 -7.57
N HIS A 178 12.58 0.52 -8.69
CA HIS A 178 13.13 1.08 -9.93
C HIS A 178 12.28 2.19 -10.53
N LEU A 179 10.95 2.02 -10.55
CA LEU A 179 10.05 3.05 -11.07
C LEU A 179 10.17 4.36 -10.27
N PHE A 180 10.49 4.29 -8.97
CA PHE A 180 10.69 5.45 -8.11
C PHE A 180 12.10 6.05 -8.16
N ASN A 181 13.15 5.24 -8.37
CA ASN A 181 14.54 5.72 -8.44
C ASN A 181 14.82 6.60 -9.68
N ARG A 182 13.96 6.57 -10.71
CA ARG A 182 14.05 7.47 -11.88
C ARG A 182 13.35 8.82 -11.64
N ARG A 183 13.54 9.42 -10.47
CA ARG A 183 13.08 10.78 -10.12
C ARG A 183 14.24 11.76 -10.12
#